data_AF-A0A936QBY4-F1
#
_entry.id   AF-A0A936QBY4-F1
#
_cell.length_a   1.000
_cell.length_b   1.000
_cell.length_c   1.000
_cell.angle_alpha   90.00
_cell.angle_beta   90.00
_cell.angle_gamma   90.00
#
_symmetry.space_group_name_H-M   'P 1'
#
loop_
_entity.id
_entity.type
_entity.pdbx_description
1 polymer ?
#
loop_
_entity_poly.entity_id
_entity_poly.type
_entity_poly.pdbx_seq_one_letter_code
_entity_poly.pdbx_strand_id
1 'polypeptide(L)'
;MFRIRKGQVDAFREQAVAEPRRKIVAEIEQVLPEESARLGHDKLVKLVDRNIEKADAYGLGSEGGICTYCEAALLYGEDFDTNPKNKWSQDILPVEEMDGELKRKLLVLRIQADHGKSV
;
A
#
# COMPACT_ATOMS: atom_id res chain seq x y z
N MET A 1 -16.07 -9.84 -33.19
CA MET A 1 -15.79 -8.64 -32.38
C MET A 1 -16.21 -8.93 -30.94
N PHE A 2 -15.26 -9.14 -30.02
CA PHE A 2 -15.56 -9.47 -28.62
C PHE A 2 -15.85 -8.19 -27.83
N ARG A 3 -17.12 -7.92 -27.51
CA ARG A 3 -17.53 -6.89 -26.53
C ARG A 3 -17.30 -7.44 -25.13
N ILE A 4 -16.14 -7.18 -24.55
CA ILE A 4 -15.91 -7.46 -23.13
C ILE A 4 -16.77 -6.47 -22.31
N ARG A 5 -17.73 -6.99 -21.54
CA ARG A 5 -18.57 -6.20 -20.62
C ARG A 5 -17.75 -5.88 -19.37
N LYS A 6 -17.69 -4.60 -18.97
CA LYS A 6 -16.99 -4.11 -17.76
C LYS A 6 -17.24 -4.98 -16.51
N GLY A 7 -18.48 -5.41 -16.28
CA GLY A 7 -18.82 -6.24 -15.10
C GLY A 7 -18.16 -7.63 -15.03
N GLN A 8 -17.66 -8.20 -16.15
CA GLN A 8 -16.87 -9.44 -16.09
C GLN A 8 -15.39 -9.18 -15.79
N VAL A 9 -14.87 -7.99 -16.11
CA VAL A 9 -13.51 -7.56 -15.75
C VAL A 9 -13.45 -7.21 -14.26
N ASP A 10 -14.49 -6.57 -13.74
CA ASP A 10 -14.55 -6.15 -12.33
C ASP A 10 -14.63 -7.35 -11.38
N ALA A 11 -15.46 -8.36 -11.70
CA ALA A 11 -15.53 -9.60 -10.91
C ALA A 11 -14.23 -10.43 -10.99
N PHE A 12 -13.57 -10.47 -12.16
CA PHE A 12 -12.26 -11.11 -12.31
C PHE A 12 -11.15 -10.35 -11.56
N ARG A 13 -11.20 -9.02 -11.51
CA ARG A 13 -10.30 -8.19 -10.70
C ARG A 13 -10.55 -8.44 -9.20
N GLU A 14 -11.80 -8.45 -8.74
CA GLU A 14 -12.13 -8.76 -7.35
C GLU A 14 -11.59 -10.14 -6.92
N GLN A 15 -11.70 -11.15 -7.79
CA GLN A 15 -11.24 -12.50 -7.49
C GLN A 15 -9.71 -12.65 -7.61
N ALA A 16 -9.07 -11.96 -8.58
CA ALA A 16 -7.62 -11.95 -8.73
C ALA A 16 -6.90 -11.17 -7.62
N VAL A 17 -7.56 -10.15 -7.05
CA VAL A 17 -7.04 -9.32 -5.95
C VAL A 17 -7.34 -9.92 -4.58
N ALA A 18 -8.27 -10.89 -4.48
CA ALA A 18 -8.68 -11.46 -3.20
C ALA A 18 -7.55 -12.16 -2.43
N GLU A 19 -6.73 -12.97 -3.11
CA GLU A 19 -5.60 -13.67 -2.47
C GLU A 19 -4.43 -12.73 -2.13
N PRO A 20 -3.96 -11.85 -3.05
CA PRO A 20 -2.95 -10.84 -2.71
C PRO A 20 -3.38 -9.93 -1.56
N ARG A 21 -4.64 -9.46 -1.56
CA ARG A 21 -5.17 -8.63 -0.48
C ARG A 21 -5.13 -9.35 0.86
N ARG A 22 -5.57 -10.62 0.91
CA ARG A 22 -5.55 -11.41 2.15
C ARG A 22 -4.14 -11.55 2.70
N LYS A 23 -3.15 -11.80 1.85
CA LYS A 23 -1.74 -11.88 2.25
C LYS A 23 -1.25 -10.55 2.81
N ILE A 24 -1.49 -9.45 2.09
CA ILE A 24 -1.08 -8.10 2.52
C ILE A 24 -1.73 -7.73 3.86
N VAL A 25 -3.03 -7.99 4.03
CA VAL A 25 -3.72 -7.73 5.30
C VAL A 25 -3.11 -8.55 6.44
N ALA A 26 -2.86 -9.85 6.21
CA ALA A 26 -2.25 -10.71 7.22
C ALA A 26 -0.83 -10.26 7.58
N GLU A 27 -0.04 -9.84 6.59
CA GLU A 27 1.32 -9.31 6.80
C GLU A 27 1.27 -8.03 7.64
N ILE A 28 0.39 -7.08 7.31
CA ILE A 28 0.22 -5.84 8.07
C ILE A 28 -0.25 -6.12 9.50
N GLU A 29 -1.17 -7.07 9.70
CA GLU A 29 -1.61 -7.48 11.04
C GLU A 29 -0.46 -8.11 11.86
N GLN A 30 0.49 -8.78 11.20
CA GLN A 30 1.67 -9.36 11.84
C GLN A 30 2.74 -8.29 12.18
N VAL A 31 2.99 -7.35 11.26
CA VAL A 31 4.04 -6.33 11.40
C VAL A 31 3.58 -5.15 12.25
N LEU A 32 2.32 -4.75 12.11
CA LEU A 32 1.70 -3.60 12.79
C LEU A 32 0.45 -4.03 13.60
N PRO A 33 0.58 -4.94 14.58
CA PRO A 33 -0.57 -5.53 15.26
C PRO A 33 -1.39 -4.50 16.04
N GLU A 34 -0.74 -3.53 16.69
CA GLU A 34 -1.42 -2.51 17.49
C GLU A 34 -2.20 -1.51 16.62
N GLU A 35 -1.60 -1.06 15.52
CA GLU A 35 -2.23 -0.15 14.57
C GLU A 35 -3.37 -0.83 13.82
N SER A 36 -3.16 -2.09 13.42
CA SER A 36 -4.17 -2.93 12.76
C SER A 36 -5.36 -3.18 13.68
N ALA A 37 -5.11 -3.52 14.95
CA ALA A 37 -6.16 -3.71 15.95
C ALA A 37 -6.93 -2.41 16.23
N ARG A 38 -6.23 -1.26 16.29
CA ARG A 38 -6.85 0.05 16.51
C ARG A 38 -7.72 0.49 15.35
N LEU A 39 -7.30 0.19 14.11
CA LEU A 39 -8.09 0.50 12.92
C LEU A 39 -9.29 -0.46 12.79
N GLY A 40 -9.07 -1.74 13.09
CA GLY A 40 -10.03 -2.83 12.95
C GLY A 40 -9.99 -3.47 11.56
N HIS A 41 -10.20 -4.79 11.50
CA HIS A 41 -10.02 -5.62 10.31
C HIS A 41 -10.75 -5.09 9.07
N ASP A 42 -12.07 -4.80 9.16
CA ASP A 42 -12.85 -4.32 8.01
C ASP A 42 -12.33 -2.99 7.44
N LYS A 43 -11.80 -2.12 8.29
CA LYS A 43 -11.22 -0.84 7.86
C LYS A 43 -9.82 -1.05 7.29
N LEU A 44 -9.05 -1.99 7.82
CA LEU A 44 -7.74 -2.38 7.26
C LEU A 44 -7.89 -2.97 5.85
N VAL A 45 -8.85 -3.87 5.64
CA VAL A 45 -9.16 -4.42 4.30
C VAL A 45 -9.46 -3.30 3.31
N LYS A 46 -10.33 -2.35 3.70
CA LYS A 46 -10.65 -1.19 2.85
C LYS A 46 -9.47 -0.25 2.62
N LEU A 47 -8.57 -0.11 3.61
CA LEU A 47 -7.34 0.66 3.45
C LEU A 47 -6.45 -0.02 2.41
N VAL A 48 -6.25 -1.34 2.49
CA VAL A 48 -5.46 -2.09 1.52
C VAL A 48 -6.05 -1.96 0.11
N ASP A 49 -7.37 -2.15 -0.04
CA ASP A 49 -8.05 -1.99 -1.34
C ASP A 49 -7.80 -0.63 -1.99
N ARG A 50 -7.89 0.47 -1.21
CA ARG A 50 -7.66 1.82 -1.72
C ARG A 50 -6.21 2.11 -2.04
N ASN A 51 -5.28 1.44 -1.36
CA ASN A 51 -3.85 1.71 -1.49
C ASN A 51 -3.16 0.83 -2.53
N ILE A 52 -3.75 -0.30 -2.96
CA ILE A 52 -3.24 -1.11 -4.08
C ILE A 52 -3.11 -0.27 -5.36
N GLU A 53 -4.18 0.44 -5.73
CA GLU A 53 -4.18 1.25 -6.96
C GLU A 53 -3.22 2.45 -6.85
N LYS A 54 -3.12 3.06 -5.67
CA LYS A 54 -2.18 4.16 -5.41
C LYS A 54 -0.72 3.70 -5.48
N ALA A 55 -0.40 2.58 -4.84
CA ALA A 55 0.94 2.00 -4.86
C ALA A 55 1.36 1.67 -6.31
N ASP A 56 0.47 1.05 -7.09
CA ASP A 56 0.74 0.74 -8.50
C ASP A 56 1.02 2.02 -9.32
N ALA A 57 0.25 3.09 -9.10
CA ALA A 57 0.45 4.38 -9.76
C ALA A 57 1.83 5.02 -9.45
N TYR A 58 2.44 4.70 -8.31
CA TYR A 58 3.80 5.15 -7.95
C TYR A 58 4.90 4.17 -8.36
N GLY A 59 4.57 3.07 -9.06
CA GLY A 59 5.52 2.03 -9.46
C GLY A 59 5.83 1.02 -8.35
N LEU A 60 5.01 0.95 -7.30
CA LEU A 60 5.13 0.04 -6.16
C LEU A 60 4.19 -1.18 -6.27
N GLY A 61 3.82 -1.60 -7.48
CA GLY A 61 2.84 -2.68 -7.72
C GLY A 61 3.27 -4.11 -7.34
N SER A 62 4.48 -4.30 -6.79
CA SER A 62 4.89 -5.61 -6.24
C SER A 62 4.22 -5.88 -4.89
N GLU A 63 4.07 -7.14 -4.48
CA GLU A 63 3.44 -7.50 -3.19
C GLU A 63 4.12 -6.78 -2.01
N GLY A 64 5.46 -6.76 -1.97
CA GLY A 64 6.24 -6.03 -0.97
C GLY A 64 6.11 -4.51 -1.09
N GLY A 65 6.04 -3.97 -2.32
CA GLY A 65 5.85 -2.53 -2.54
C GLY A 65 4.49 -2.03 -2.04
N ILE A 66 3.43 -2.78 -2.35
CA ILE A 66 2.07 -2.50 -1.89
C ILE A 66 1.99 -2.61 -0.36
N CYS A 67 2.59 -3.64 0.22
CA CYS A 67 2.60 -3.84 1.68
C CYS A 67 3.25 -2.64 2.40
N THR A 68 4.47 -2.27 1.98
CA THR A 68 5.18 -1.12 2.54
C THR A 68 4.42 0.20 2.37
N TYR A 69 3.74 0.38 1.23
CA TYR A 69 2.89 1.56 1.02
C TYR A 69 1.67 1.58 1.97
N CYS A 70 1.03 0.44 2.18
CA CYS A 70 -0.12 0.32 3.09
C CYS A 70 0.28 0.56 4.55
N GLU A 71 1.45 0.09 4.97
CA GLU A 71 2.00 0.38 6.30
C GLU A 71 2.30 1.87 6.49
N ALA A 72 2.90 2.50 5.47
CA ALA A 72 3.11 3.94 5.48
C ALA A 72 1.77 4.68 5.60
N ALA A 73 0.74 4.27 4.86
CA ALA A 73 -0.61 4.84 4.98
C ALA A 73 -1.23 4.61 6.37
N LEU A 74 -0.96 3.47 7.01
CA LEU A 74 -1.46 3.17 8.35
C LEU A 74 -0.76 3.99 9.44
N LEU A 75 0.55 4.25 9.28
CA LEU A 75 1.39 4.95 10.26
C LEU A 75 1.33 6.48 10.12
N TYR A 76 1.36 6.99 8.90
CA TYR A 76 1.45 8.43 8.60
C TYR A 76 0.11 9.05 8.18
N GLY A 77 -0.93 8.23 7.99
CA GLY A 77 -2.24 8.64 7.49
C GLY A 77 -2.47 8.26 6.04
N GLU A 78 -3.73 8.05 5.65
CA GLU A 78 -4.10 7.56 4.32
C GLU A 78 -3.73 8.52 3.17
N ASP A 79 -3.55 9.80 3.51
CA ASP A 79 -3.13 10.88 2.63
C ASP A 79 -1.63 11.16 2.71
N PHE A 80 -0.80 10.28 3.30
CA PHE A 80 0.63 10.56 3.50
C PHE A 80 1.39 10.88 2.21
N ASP A 81 0.93 10.34 1.08
CA ASP A 81 1.45 10.56 -0.27
C ASP A 81 1.30 12.01 -0.76
N THR A 82 0.30 12.72 -0.26
CA THR A 82 -0.09 14.06 -0.71
C THR A 82 -0.10 15.10 0.42
N ASN A 83 -0.08 14.66 1.68
CA ASN A 83 -0.16 15.52 2.85
C ASN A 83 1.13 16.35 3.00
N PRO A 84 1.06 17.69 3.06
CA PRO A 84 2.24 18.56 3.19
C PRO A 84 3.06 18.34 4.48
N LYS A 85 2.51 17.66 5.49
CA LYS A 85 3.25 17.28 6.70
C LYS A 85 4.27 16.18 6.44
N ASN A 86 4.05 15.38 5.39
CA ASN A 86 4.92 14.28 4.97
C ASN A 86 5.73 14.67 3.73
N LYS A 87 6.44 15.80 3.76
CA LYS A 87 7.20 16.29 2.58
C LYS A 87 8.12 15.25 1.96
N TRP A 88 8.72 14.41 2.81
CA TRP A 88 9.59 13.32 2.40
C TRP A 88 8.92 12.35 1.40
N SER A 89 7.61 12.14 1.46
CA SER A 89 6.90 11.23 0.55
C SER A 89 6.83 11.82 -0.86
N GLN A 90 6.72 13.14 -0.96
CA GLN A 90 6.69 13.89 -2.22
C GLN A 90 8.07 13.95 -2.88
N ASP A 91 9.15 13.76 -2.11
CA ASP A 91 10.52 13.68 -2.62
C ASP A 91 10.87 12.28 -3.15
N ILE A 92 10.05 11.27 -2.87
CA ILE A 92 10.32 9.85 -3.20
C ILE A 92 9.30 9.31 -4.22
N LEU A 93 8.01 9.37 -3.90
CA LEU A 93 6.96 8.68 -4.65
C LEU A 93 6.82 9.17 -6.11
N PRO A 94 6.82 10.49 -6.39
CA PRO A 94 6.61 11.00 -7.75
C PRO A 94 7.81 10.86 -8.69
N VAL A 95 9.00 10.49 -8.18
CA VAL A 95 10.23 10.43 -9.00
C VAL A 95 10.15 9.25 -9.98
N GLU A 96 9.94 9.52 -11.26
CA GLU A 96 9.72 8.49 -12.29
C GLU A 96 11.00 7.69 -12.60
N GLU A 97 12.17 8.31 -12.49
CA GLU A 97 13.47 7.68 -12.74
C GLU A 97 13.89 6.72 -11.62
N MET A 98 13.21 6.78 -10.47
CA MET A 98 13.50 5.92 -9.33
C MET A 98 12.75 4.60 -9.46
N ASP A 99 13.50 3.49 -9.43
CA ASP A 99 12.89 2.17 -9.48
C ASP A 99 12.03 1.89 -8.24
N GLY A 100 11.00 1.05 -8.41
CA GLY A 100 10.03 0.74 -7.36
C GLY A 100 10.66 0.07 -6.13
N GLU A 101 11.74 -0.69 -6.28
CA GLU A 101 12.42 -1.34 -5.15
C GLU A 101 13.22 -0.33 -4.33
N LEU A 102 13.83 0.67 -4.98
CA LEU A 102 14.49 1.78 -4.33
C LEU A 102 13.48 2.66 -3.58
N LYS A 103 12.33 2.97 -4.18
CA LYS A 103 11.22 3.65 -3.49
C LYS A 103 10.80 2.87 -2.24
N ARG A 104 10.56 1.56 -2.38
CA ARG A 104 10.19 0.69 -1.26
C ARG A 104 11.23 0.74 -0.15
N LYS A 105 12.52 0.61 -0.46
CA LYS A 105 13.61 0.70 0.53
C LYS A 105 13.61 2.03 1.27
N LEU A 106 13.39 3.15 0.57
CA LEU A 106 13.33 4.46 1.22
C LEU A 106 12.11 4.58 2.15
N LEU A 107 10.96 4.01 1.77
CA LEU A 107 9.80 3.92 2.67
C LEU A 107 10.10 3.08 3.92
N VAL A 108 10.71 1.91 3.76
CA VAL A 108 11.11 1.04 4.89
C VAL A 108 12.06 1.78 5.83
N LEU A 109 13.09 2.46 5.30
CA LEU A 109 14.02 3.24 6.10
C LEU A 109 13.32 4.36 6.87
N ARG A 110 12.31 5.00 6.25
CA ARG A 110 11.52 6.05 6.91
C ARG A 110 10.70 5.49 8.06
N ILE A 111 9.99 4.38 7.84
CA ILE A 111 9.20 3.69 8.87
C ILE A 111 10.08 3.25 10.04
N GLN A 112 11.25 2.68 9.74
CA GLN A 112 12.23 2.28 10.75
C GLN A 112 12.73 3.47 11.57
N ALA A 113 13.06 4.59 10.92
CA ALA A 113 13.58 5.78 11.59
C ALA A 113 12.56 6.43 12.54
N ASP A 114 11.29 6.51 12.14
CA ASP A 114 10.26 7.20 12.92
C ASP A 114 9.54 6.28 13.94
N HIS A 115 9.40 5.00 13.63
CA HIS A 115 8.59 4.05 14.42
C HIS A 115 9.39 2.88 15.00
N GLY A 116 10.66 2.69 14.62
CA GLY A 116 11.50 1.59 15.10
C GLY A 116 11.01 0.20 14.66
N LYS A 117 10.06 0.13 13.72
CA LYS A 117 9.49 -1.12 13.24
C LYS A 117 10.23 -1.57 11.98
N SER A 118 10.77 -2.79 12.00
CA SER A 118 11.33 -3.41 10.80
C SER A 118 10.20 -4.07 10.04
N VAL A 119 9.91 -3.54 8.85
CA VAL A 119 9.11 -4.19 7.82
C VAL A 119 10.03 -4.90 6.84
#